data_AF-A0A419DEM0-F1
#
_entry.id   AF-A0A419DEM0-F1
#
_cell.length_a   1.000
_cell.length_b   1.000
_cell.length_c   1.000
_cell.angle_alpha   90.00
_cell.angle_beta   90.00
_cell.angle_gamma   90.00
#
_symmetry.space_group_name_H-M   'P 1'
#
loop_
_entity.id
_entity.type
_entity.pdbx_description
1 polymer ?
#
loop_
_entity_poly.entity_id
_entity_poly.type
_entity_poly.pdbx_seq_one_letter_code
_entity_poly.pdbx_strand_id
1 'polypeptide(L)'
;MILDKKGRLFGKVNILDFFVLIFLILAAGIICYKVLVNPKSKTPEPMQVTVYADDIQPDVAEEMSKVKEVYFGRGLVKTQIKNVEVLPMPAESRRPDFKEVRITLSGEGFKYDDGAYFGNQRVSLGKKVWLRSEYELEAIVMNVK
;
A
#
# COMPACT_ATOMS: atom_id res chain seq x y z
N MET A 1 -20.00 4.75 -57.57
CA MET A 1 -19.34 3.50 -57.99
C MET A 1 -18.12 3.26 -57.12
N ILE A 2 -18.25 2.46 -56.06
CA ILE A 2 -17.10 2.02 -55.23
C ILE A 2 -17.19 0.52 -54.91
N LEU A 3 -18.41 -0.06 -54.93
CA LEU A 3 -18.69 -1.48 -54.70
C LEU A 3 -19.22 -2.17 -55.96
N ASP A 4 -18.60 -3.28 -56.35
CA ASP A 4 -19.13 -4.22 -57.37
C ASP A 4 -20.05 -5.27 -56.71
N LYS A 5 -20.99 -5.87 -57.46
CA LYS A 5 -22.04 -6.82 -57.02
C LYS A 5 -21.50 -8.08 -56.30
N LYS A 6 -20.19 -8.29 -56.29
CA LYS A 6 -19.47 -9.36 -55.57
C LYS A 6 -18.80 -8.91 -54.26
N GLY A 7 -19.08 -7.69 -53.78
CA GLY A 7 -18.51 -7.17 -52.53
C GLY A 7 -17.03 -6.75 -52.62
N ARG A 8 -16.53 -6.42 -53.82
CA ARG A 8 -15.14 -5.96 -54.03
C ARG A 8 -15.08 -4.43 -54.06
N LEU A 9 -14.18 -3.84 -53.29
CA LEU A 9 -13.77 -2.44 -53.42
C LEU A 9 -12.62 -2.37 -54.43
N PHE A 10 -12.72 -1.50 -55.44
CA PHE A 10 -11.69 -1.30 -56.48
C PHE A 10 -11.31 -2.53 -57.32
N GLY A 11 -12.21 -3.53 -57.45
CA GLY A 11 -12.04 -4.68 -58.35
C GLY A 11 -10.98 -5.72 -57.94
N LYS A 12 -9.99 -5.32 -57.11
CA LYS A 12 -8.88 -6.16 -56.65
C LYS A 12 -8.97 -6.59 -55.18
N VAL A 13 -9.58 -5.78 -54.31
CA VAL A 13 -9.61 -6.07 -52.85
C VAL A 13 -11.01 -6.46 -52.42
N ASN A 14 -11.13 -7.57 -51.70
CA ASN A 14 -12.40 -8.02 -51.13
C ASN A 14 -12.74 -7.18 -49.90
N ILE A 15 -13.98 -6.73 -49.74
CA ILE A 15 -14.36 -5.90 -48.60
C ILE A 15 -14.17 -6.63 -47.26
N LEU A 16 -14.36 -7.95 -47.27
CA LEU A 16 -14.11 -8.79 -46.10
C LEU A 16 -12.64 -8.74 -45.66
N ASP A 17 -11.71 -8.75 -46.62
CA ASP A 17 -10.27 -8.70 -46.38
C ASP A 17 -9.85 -7.35 -45.75
N PHE A 18 -10.51 -6.27 -46.19
CA PHE A 18 -10.33 -4.95 -45.60
C PHE A 18 -10.75 -4.90 -44.12
N PHE A 19 -11.90 -5.50 -43.78
CA PHE A 19 -12.34 -5.60 -42.38
C PHE A 19 -11.41 -6.49 -41.54
N VAL A 20 -10.95 -7.63 -42.09
CA VAL A 20 -10.00 -8.51 -41.41
C VAL A 20 -8.69 -7.79 -41.11
N LEU A 21 -8.18 -7.00 -42.07
CA LEU A 21 -6.98 -6.19 -41.89
C LEU A 21 -7.15 -5.14 -40.79
N ILE A 22 -8.28 -4.44 -40.77
CA ILE A 22 -8.60 -3.46 -39.72
C ILE A 22 -8.67 -4.15 -38.34
N PHE A 23 -9.31 -5.31 -38.25
CA PHE A 23 -9.39 -6.09 -37.02
C PHE A 23 -8.01 -6.54 -36.53
N LEU A 24 -7.12 -6.95 -37.44
CA LEU A 24 -5.73 -7.30 -37.13
C LEU A 24 -4.95 -6.11 -36.58
N ILE A 25 -5.09 -4.93 -37.19
CA ILE A 25 -4.43 -3.70 -36.74
C ILE A 25 -4.95 -3.28 -35.36
N LEU A 26 -6.27 -3.36 -35.13
CA LEU A 26 -6.89 -3.08 -33.83
C LEU A 26 -6.41 -4.06 -32.76
N ALA A 27 -6.38 -5.36 -33.06
CA ALA A 27 -5.91 -6.38 -32.14
C ALA A 27 -4.44 -6.17 -31.78
N ALA A 28 -3.57 -5.94 -32.78
CA ALA A 28 -2.17 -5.61 -32.56
C ALA A 28 -2.01 -4.30 -31.76
N GLY A 29 -2.82 -3.28 -32.04
CA GLY A 29 -2.85 -2.02 -31.32
C GLY A 29 -3.21 -2.19 -29.84
N ILE A 30 -4.22 -3.02 -29.52
CA ILE A 30 -4.60 -3.33 -28.14
C ILE A 30 -3.48 -4.08 -27.42
N ILE A 31 -2.87 -5.08 -28.07
CA ILE A 31 -1.76 -5.85 -27.47
C ILE A 31 -0.56 -4.94 -27.20
N CYS A 32 -0.14 -4.15 -28.20
CA CYS A 32 0.93 -3.17 -28.05
C CYS A 32 0.62 -2.16 -26.96
N TYR A 33 -0.59 -1.58 -26.94
CA TYR A 33 -1.01 -0.64 -25.91
C TYR A 33 -0.91 -1.26 -24.51
N LYS A 34 -1.43 -2.48 -24.32
CA LYS A 34 -1.34 -3.17 -23.01
C LYS A 34 0.11 -3.47 -22.62
N VAL A 35 0.98 -3.81 -23.57
CA VAL A 35 2.40 -4.08 -23.30
C VAL A 35 3.15 -2.80 -22.94
N LEU A 36 2.94 -1.70 -23.68
CA LEU A 36 3.60 -0.42 -23.44
C LEU A 36 3.09 0.29 -22.18
N VAL A 37 1.79 0.15 -21.87
CA VAL A 37 1.15 0.82 -20.73
C VAL A 37 1.18 -0.04 -19.47
N ASN A 38 1.85 -1.21 -19.49
CA ASN A 38 2.09 -1.93 -18.25
C ASN A 38 2.86 -1.00 -17.29
N PRO A 39 2.24 -0.57 -16.18
CA PRO A 39 2.95 0.23 -15.21
C PRO A 39 4.13 -0.62 -14.74
N LYS A 40 5.34 -0.06 -14.79
CA LYS A 40 6.50 -0.71 -14.19
C LYS A 40 6.09 -1.08 -12.76
N SER A 41 6.07 -2.38 -12.47
CA SER A 41 5.80 -2.88 -11.12
C SER A 41 6.78 -2.16 -10.20
N LYS A 42 6.26 -1.27 -9.34
CA LYS A 42 7.12 -0.65 -8.33
C LYS A 42 7.57 -1.77 -7.43
N THR A 43 8.88 -1.92 -7.26
CA THR A 43 9.44 -2.84 -6.28
C THR A 43 9.18 -2.27 -4.89
N PRO A 44 8.80 -3.09 -3.90
CA PRO A 44 8.69 -2.63 -2.54
C PRO A 44 10.03 -2.07 -2.07
N GLU A 45 9.99 -0.93 -1.38
CA GLU A 45 11.13 -0.28 -0.76
C GLU A 45 11.06 -0.44 0.76
N PRO A 46 12.20 -0.55 1.46
CA PRO A 46 12.21 -0.56 2.91
C PRO A 46 11.67 0.76 3.44
N MET A 47 10.66 0.69 4.30
CA MET A 47 9.97 1.83 4.91
C MET A 47 9.94 1.67 6.42
N GLN A 48 10.07 2.80 7.12
CA GLN A 48 9.93 2.87 8.57
C GLN A 48 8.72 3.71 8.95
N VAL A 49 7.88 3.19 9.83
CA VAL A 49 6.70 3.88 10.34
C VAL A 49 6.82 3.98 11.84
N THR A 50 6.84 5.20 12.37
CA THR A 50 6.79 5.44 13.81
C THR A 50 5.35 5.69 14.22
N VAL A 51 4.87 4.91 15.19
CA VAL A 51 3.56 5.09 15.79
C VAL A 51 3.67 5.45 17.26
N TYR A 52 2.67 6.15 17.76
CA TYR A 52 2.54 6.59 19.15
C TYR A 52 1.23 6.05 19.72
N ALA A 53 1.32 5.39 20.87
CA ALA A 53 0.17 4.95 21.65
C ALA A 53 0.27 5.54 23.06
N ASP A 54 -0.83 6.07 23.56
CA ASP A 54 -0.97 6.61 24.91
C ASP A 54 -1.91 5.73 25.75
N ASP A 55 -2.01 6.03 27.04
CA ASP A 55 -2.87 5.30 27.98
C ASP A 55 -2.62 3.78 28.01
N ILE A 56 -1.35 3.37 27.93
CA ILE A 56 -0.93 1.96 28.01
C ILE A 56 -0.61 1.58 29.46
N GLN A 57 -1.12 0.44 29.92
CA GLN A 57 -0.79 -0.10 31.24
C GLN A 57 0.72 -0.43 31.32
N PRO A 58 1.39 -0.20 32.45
CA PRO A 58 2.83 -0.46 32.60
C PRO A 58 3.24 -1.87 32.18
N ASP A 59 2.49 -2.88 32.61
CA ASP A 59 2.77 -4.30 32.30
C ASP A 59 2.71 -4.55 30.78
N VAL A 60 1.69 -3.99 30.11
CA VAL A 60 1.55 -4.09 28.64
C VAL A 60 2.67 -3.35 27.94
N ALA A 61 3.06 -2.16 28.40
CA ALA A 61 4.15 -1.39 27.82
C ALA A 61 5.50 -2.13 27.94
N GLU A 62 5.74 -2.79 29.07
CA GLU A 62 6.93 -3.61 29.29
C GLU A 62 6.94 -4.83 28.37
N GLU A 63 5.83 -5.56 28.29
CA GLU A 63 5.72 -6.72 27.40
C GLU A 63 5.89 -6.33 25.93
N MET A 64 5.34 -5.18 25.52
CA MET A 64 5.50 -4.67 24.17
C MET A 64 6.95 -4.34 23.80
N SER A 65 7.79 -3.97 24.77
CA SER A 65 9.22 -3.76 24.55
C SER A 65 9.97 -5.06 24.20
N LYS A 66 9.41 -6.21 24.57
CA LYS A 66 9.97 -7.55 24.32
C LYS A 66 9.50 -8.12 22.98
N VAL A 67 8.41 -7.59 22.42
CA VAL A 67 7.83 -8.02 21.14
C VAL A 67 8.73 -7.60 19.97
N LYS A 68 9.01 -8.54 19.07
CA LYS A 68 9.83 -8.30 17.87
C LYS A 68 9.03 -8.12 16.59
N GLU A 69 7.82 -8.65 16.54
CA GLU A 69 6.97 -8.65 15.35
C GLU A 69 5.53 -8.31 15.71
N VAL A 70 4.90 -7.48 14.87
CA VAL A 70 3.49 -7.09 15.01
C VAL A 70 2.79 -7.04 13.67
N TYR A 71 1.48 -7.18 13.70
CA TYR A 71 0.60 -6.96 12.56
C TYR A 71 0.09 -5.53 12.56
N PHE A 72 0.40 -4.80 11.50
CA PHE A 72 0.05 -3.40 11.34
C PHE A 72 -1.26 -3.21 10.59
N GLY A 73 -2.14 -2.40 11.17
CA GLY A 73 -3.35 -1.91 10.54
C GLY A 73 -4.42 -2.98 10.31
N ARG A 74 -5.40 -2.65 9.46
CA ARG A 74 -6.48 -3.58 9.09
C ARG A 74 -6.00 -4.66 8.13
N GLY A 75 -4.98 -4.35 7.32
CA GLY A 75 -4.39 -5.29 6.38
C GLY A 75 -3.58 -6.41 7.05
N LEU A 76 -3.39 -6.37 8.37
CA LEU A 76 -2.53 -7.30 9.12
C LEU A 76 -1.17 -7.44 8.44
N VAL A 77 -0.54 -6.31 8.12
CA VAL A 77 0.78 -6.31 7.49
C VAL A 77 1.78 -6.78 8.53
N LYS A 78 2.42 -7.94 8.31
CA LYS A 78 3.45 -8.45 9.22
C LYS A 78 4.68 -7.54 9.15
N THR A 79 5.10 -7.01 10.29
CA THR A 79 6.15 -5.99 10.38
C THR A 79 7.05 -6.24 11.57
N GLN A 80 8.30 -5.79 11.49
CA GLN A 80 9.28 -5.92 12.56
C GLN A 80 9.33 -4.65 13.40
N ILE A 81 9.44 -4.81 14.71
CA ILE A 81 9.70 -3.72 15.64
C ILE A 81 11.21 -3.48 15.65
N LYS A 82 11.64 -2.26 15.30
CA LYS A 82 13.04 -1.83 15.41
C LYS A 82 13.36 -1.19 16.74
N ASN A 83 12.42 -0.45 17.30
CA ASN A 83 12.61 0.26 18.56
C ASN A 83 11.27 0.44 19.27
N VAL A 84 11.28 0.31 20.59
CA VAL A 84 10.18 0.63 21.48
C VAL A 84 10.71 1.57 22.55
N GLU A 85 10.16 2.77 22.59
CA GLU A 85 10.48 3.76 23.60
C GLU A 85 9.26 3.90 24.52
N VAL A 86 9.42 3.51 25.79
CA VAL A 86 8.39 3.65 26.81
C VAL A 86 8.67 4.92 27.59
N LEU A 87 7.70 5.83 27.59
CA LEU A 87 7.80 7.13 28.25
C LEU A 87 6.78 7.22 29.39
N PRO A 88 7.11 7.93 30.48
CA PRO A 88 6.12 8.25 31.50
C PRO A 88 5.06 9.19 30.91
N MET A 89 3.82 9.03 31.36
CA MET A 89 2.79 10.05 31.13
C MET A 89 3.17 11.38 31.79
N PRO A 90 2.74 12.52 31.24
CA PRO A 90 2.82 13.80 31.92
C PRO A 90 2.14 13.74 33.30
N ALA A 91 2.68 14.44 34.30
CA ALA A 91 2.16 14.43 35.67
C ALA A 91 0.71 14.95 35.74
N GLU A 92 0.32 15.80 34.79
CA GLU A 92 -1.02 16.37 34.65
C GLU A 92 -2.01 15.44 33.93
N SER A 93 -1.56 14.28 33.46
CA SER A 93 -2.43 13.28 32.82
C SER A 93 -3.47 12.76 33.80
N ARG A 94 -4.65 12.38 33.28
CA ARG A 94 -5.71 11.72 34.07
C ARG A 94 -5.26 10.38 34.64
N ARG A 95 -4.23 9.78 34.03
CA ARG A 95 -3.70 8.46 34.37
C ARG A 95 -2.17 8.54 34.42
N PRO A 96 -1.59 9.19 35.45
CA PRO A 96 -0.14 9.42 35.52
C PRO A 96 0.66 8.11 35.66
N ASP A 97 0.03 7.05 36.17
CA ASP A 97 0.65 5.73 36.30
C ASP A 97 0.79 5.00 34.94
N PHE A 98 0.06 5.45 33.91
CA PHE A 98 0.08 4.87 32.58
C PHE A 98 1.30 5.34 31.80
N LYS A 99 1.60 4.63 30.71
CA LYS A 99 2.76 4.88 29.86
C LYS A 99 2.32 5.32 28.47
N GLU A 100 3.19 6.13 27.88
CA GLU A 100 3.19 6.34 26.44
C GLU A 100 4.20 5.39 25.82
N VAL A 101 3.91 4.91 24.61
CA VAL A 101 4.78 3.99 23.88
C VAL A 101 4.96 4.51 22.47
N ARG A 102 6.22 4.74 22.06
CA ARG A 102 6.58 5.02 20.67
C ARG A 102 7.23 3.80 20.06
N ILE A 103 6.65 3.31 18.98
CA ILE A 103 7.09 2.08 18.32
C ILE A 103 7.55 2.44 16.91
N THR A 104 8.79 2.11 16.59
CA THR A 104 9.31 2.22 15.22
C THR A 104 9.23 0.87 14.54
N LEU A 105 8.37 0.81 13.52
CA LEU A 105 8.13 -0.37 12.71
C LEU A 105 8.99 -0.32 11.46
N SER A 106 9.46 -1.47 11.02
CA SER A 106 10.18 -1.67 9.77
C SER A 106 9.45 -2.71 8.94
N GLY A 107 9.29 -2.41 7.66
CA GLY A 107 8.65 -3.29 6.70
C GLY A 107 8.87 -2.78 5.29
N GLU A 108 8.20 -3.43 4.35
CA GLU A 108 8.24 -3.04 2.95
C GLU A 108 7.04 -2.17 2.61
N GLY A 109 7.22 -1.25 1.67
CA GLY A 109 6.17 -0.33 1.26
C GLY A 109 6.42 0.27 -0.10
N PHE A 110 5.51 1.15 -0.52
CA PHE A 110 5.58 1.86 -1.78
C PHE A 110 5.37 3.35 -1.55
N LYS A 111 6.14 4.18 -2.24
CA LYS A 111 5.87 5.62 -2.36
C LYS A 111 5.29 5.89 -3.74
N TYR A 112 4.03 6.32 -3.77
CA TYR A 112 3.33 6.77 -4.96
C TYR A 112 3.07 8.28 -4.88
N ASP A 113 2.61 8.86 -5.99
CA ASP A 113 2.32 10.30 -6.06
C ASP A 113 1.13 10.69 -5.14
N ASP A 114 0.24 9.73 -4.83
CA ASP A 114 -0.88 9.89 -3.91
C ASP A 114 -0.52 9.59 -2.44
N GLY A 115 0.71 9.12 -2.15
CA GLY A 115 1.22 8.96 -0.79
C GLY A 115 2.01 7.68 -0.54
N ALA A 116 2.31 7.46 0.74
CA ALA A 116 3.06 6.29 1.20
C ALA A 116 2.11 5.13 1.55
N TYR A 117 2.53 3.92 1.19
CA TYR A 117 1.86 2.67 1.50
C TYR A 117 2.85 1.78 2.25
N PHE A 118 2.41 1.23 3.37
CA PHE A 118 3.16 0.28 4.17
C PHE A 118 2.49 -1.08 4.00
N GLY A 119 3.20 -2.02 3.37
CA GLY A 119 2.61 -3.19 2.74
C GLY A 119 1.54 -2.79 1.72
N ASN A 120 0.31 -3.25 1.93
CA ASN A 120 -0.86 -2.94 1.10
C ASN A 120 -1.72 -1.79 1.67
N GLN A 121 -1.28 -1.10 2.72
CA GLN A 121 -2.10 -0.11 3.41
C GLN A 121 -1.51 1.29 3.28
N ARG A 122 -2.32 2.24 2.80
CA ARG A 122 -1.94 3.66 2.80
C ARG A 122 -1.68 4.14 4.24
N VAL A 123 -0.53 4.76 4.44
CA VAL A 123 -0.11 5.37 5.71
C VAL A 123 0.00 6.88 5.54
N SER A 124 -0.43 7.60 6.56
CA SER A 124 -0.45 9.06 6.57
C SER A 124 -0.28 9.53 8.01
N LEU A 125 0.38 10.68 8.18
CA LEU A 125 0.57 11.27 9.50
C LEU A 125 -0.79 11.56 10.15
N GLY A 126 -0.91 11.30 11.45
CA GLY A 126 -2.15 11.44 12.22
C GLY A 126 -3.16 10.31 12.01
N LYS A 127 -2.90 9.33 11.13
CA LYS A 127 -3.80 8.20 10.93
C LYS A 127 -3.78 7.27 12.15
N LYS A 128 -4.95 6.96 12.69
CA LYS A 128 -5.17 5.91 13.69
C LYS A 128 -5.00 4.53 13.05
N VAL A 129 -4.23 3.68 13.71
CA VAL A 129 -3.89 2.32 13.28
C VAL A 129 -3.90 1.40 14.48
N TRP A 130 -4.17 0.12 14.23
CA TRP A 130 -4.09 -0.92 15.24
C TRP A 130 -2.79 -1.69 15.06
N LEU A 131 -2.06 -1.91 16.14
CA LEU A 131 -0.99 -2.90 16.20
C LEU A 131 -1.53 -4.14 16.91
N ARG A 132 -1.30 -5.31 16.32
CA ARG A 132 -1.75 -6.58 16.87
C ARG A 132 -0.59 -7.55 17.03
N SER A 133 -0.50 -8.13 18.22
CA SER A 133 0.35 -9.26 18.59
C SER A 133 -0.47 -10.15 19.54
N GLU A 134 0.12 -10.64 20.62
CA GLU A 134 -0.62 -11.14 21.79
C GLU A 134 -1.46 -10.04 22.46
N TYR A 135 -1.13 -8.76 22.18
CA TYR A 135 -1.86 -7.59 22.63
C TYR A 135 -2.36 -6.76 21.45
N GLU A 136 -3.43 -5.98 21.65
CA GLU A 136 -3.96 -5.06 20.65
C GLU A 136 -3.85 -3.62 21.15
N LEU A 137 -3.20 -2.76 20.35
CA LEU A 137 -2.91 -1.37 20.69
C LEU A 137 -3.45 -0.45 19.60
N GLU A 138 -4.22 0.56 20.00
CA GLU A 138 -4.53 1.69 19.13
C GLU A 138 -3.36 2.67 19.16
N ALA A 139 -2.87 3.07 17.99
CA ALA A 139 -1.76 3.99 17.86
C ALA A 139 -1.99 5.00 16.74
N ILE A 140 -1.29 6.12 16.78
CA ILE A 140 -1.33 7.18 15.79
C ILE A 140 0.00 7.19 15.03
N VAL A 141 -0.05 7.25 13.70
CA VAL A 141 1.15 7.37 12.87
C VAL A 141 1.75 8.77 13.04
N MET A 142 2.98 8.83 13.55
CA MET A 142 3.72 10.08 13.83
C MET A 142 4.79 10.38 12.77
N ASN A 143 5.34 9.35 12.14
CA ASN A 143 6.39 9.52 11.13
C ASN A 143 6.37 8.38 10.11
N VAL A 144 6.75 8.69 8.87
CA VAL A 144 6.94 7.72 7.78
C VAL A 144 8.23 8.08 7.06
N LYS A 145 9.22 7.19 7.06
CA LYS A 145 10.53 7.35 6.40
C LYS A 145 10.72 6.30 5.34
#